data_AF-A0A937A8F6-F1
#
_entry.id   AF-A0A937A8F6-F1
#
_cell.length_a   1.000
_cell.length_b   1.000
_cell.length_c   1.000
_cell.angle_alpha   90.00
_cell.angle_beta   90.00
_cell.angle_gamma   90.00
#
_symmetry.space_group_name_H-M   'P 1'
#
loop_
_entity.id
_entity.type
_entity.pdbx_description
1 polymer ?
#
loop_
_entity_poly.entity_id
_entity_poly.type
_entity_poly.pdbx_seq_one_letter_code
_entity_poly.pdbx_strand_id
1 'polypeptide(L)'
;MKVLLLSIGLFLIFSCNNKDNCTEKSIVKIQKPKITEIEIKYAYTILYVSNVPKAIDFYKKAFGFEQKFLTPENDYGEIISGTTTISFANFELGNSNLKKVLQRVN
;
A
#
# COMPACT_ATOMS: atom_id res chain seq x y z
N MET A 1 -46.28 7.70 1.35
CA MET A 1 -47.33 7.39 0.35
C MET A 1 -47.43 8.56 -0.61
N LYS A 2 -47.35 8.31 -1.93
CA LYS A 2 -47.32 9.23 -3.11
C LYS A 2 -45.98 9.97 -3.28
N VAL A 3 -45.10 9.78 -4.28
CA VAL A 3 -45.14 9.30 -5.69
C VAL A 3 -46.14 10.04 -6.60
N LEU A 4 -45.62 10.92 -7.47
CA LEU A 4 -46.00 11.12 -8.90
C LEU A 4 -45.05 12.18 -9.52
N LEU A 5 -44.06 11.81 -10.37
CA LEU A 5 -44.10 11.75 -11.84
C LEU A 5 -44.36 13.13 -12.51
N LEU A 6 -43.36 13.74 -13.16
CA LEU A 6 -42.97 13.59 -14.60
C LEU A 6 -43.82 14.44 -15.57
N SER A 7 -43.21 15.50 -16.11
CA SER A 7 -43.38 15.99 -17.49
C SER A 7 -42.09 16.73 -17.88
N ILE A 8 -41.25 16.29 -18.82
CA ILE A 8 -41.45 16.21 -20.28
C ILE A 8 -41.95 17.58 -20.79
N GLY A 9 -41.22 18.38 -21.57
CA GLY A 9 -39.95 18.23 -22.25
C GLY A 9 -39.76 19.45 -23.17
N LEU A 10 -38.74 19.37 -24.02
CA LEU A 10 -38.69 20.05 -25.32
C LEU A 10 -38.46 21.57 -25.31
N PHE A 11 -37.19 21.97 -25.35
CA PHE A 11 -36.77 23.02 -26.30
C PHE A 11 -35.42 22.64 -26.88
N LEU A 12 -35.49 21.85 -27.96
CA LEU A 12 -34.42 21.77 -28.94
C LEU A 12 -34.37 23.08 -29.75
N ILE A 13 -33.25 23.24 -30.45
CA ILE A 13 -33.02 24.11 -31.62
C ILE A 13 -32.27 25.42 -31.32
N PHE A 14 -30.94 25.32 -31.31
CA PHE A 14 -30.05 26.13 -32.16
C PHE A 14 -28.99 25.14 -32.67
N SER A 15 -29.16 24.49 -33.82
CA SER A 15 -28.79 24.97 -35.16
C SER A 15 -27.41 25.64 -35.20
N CYS A 16 -26.37 24.84 -35.44
CA CYS A 16 -25.23 25.31 -36.23
C CYS A 16 -24.86 24.22 -37.25
N ASN A 17 -25.18 24.52 -38.51
CA ASN A 17 -24.73 23.83 -39.70
C ASN A 17 -23.24 24.16 -39.93
N ASN A 18 -22.37 23.17 -40.09
CA ASN A 18 -21.57 23.04 -41.31
C ASN A 18 -20.88 21.67 -41.39
N LYS A 19 -20.78 21.20 -42.63
CA LYS A 19 -20.32 19.87 -43.03
C LYS A 19 -18.80 19.87 -43.14
N ASP A 20 -18.13 19.06 -42.34
CA ASP A 20 -16.87 18.45 -42.71
C ASP A 20 -17.06 16.93 -42.72
N ASN A 21 -17.42 16.42 -43.90
CA ASN A 21 -17.46 14.99 -44.17
C ASN A 21 -16.00 14.48 -44.30
N CYS A 22 -15.34 14.20 -43.19
CA CYS A 22 -14.15 13.37 -43.21
C CYS A 22 -14.58 11.89 -43.20
N THR A 23 -14.59 11.30 -44.39
CA THR A 23 -14.78 9.85 -44.53
C THR A 23 -13.48 9.17 -44.16
N GLU A 24 -13.36 8.70 -42.92
CA GLU A 24 -12.38 7.67 -42.57
C GLU A 24 -13.10 6.60 -41.74
N LYS A 25 -13.53 5.55 -42.44
CA LYS A 25 -13.83 4.27 -41.81
C LYS A 25 -12.56 3.75 -41.15
N SER A 26 -12.75 3.08 -40.01
CA SER A 26 -11.76 2.26 -39.29
C SER A 26 -10.77 2.97 -38.36
N ILE A 27 -11.29 3.56 -37.28
CA ILE A 27 -10.54 3.51 -36.01
C ILE A 27 -11.35 2.65 -35.06
N VAL A 28 -10.93 1.37 -35.00
CA VAL A 28 -11.26 0.44 -33.92
C VAL A 28 -11.15 1.21 -32.60
N LYS A 29 -12.23 1.26 -31.80
CA LYS A 29 -12.14 1.66 -30.41
C LYS A 29 -11.26 0.63 -29.71
N ILE A 30 -9.95 0.83 -29.75
CA ILE A 30 -8.99 0.09 -28.93
C ILE A 30 -9.34 0.53 -27.51
N GLN A 31 -10.13 -0.29 -26.81
CA GLN A 31 -10.36 -0.14 -25.38
C GLN A 31 -8.97 -0.11 -24.74
N LYS A 32 -8.53 1.08 -24.29
CA LYS A 32 -7.21 1.27 -23.70
C LYS A 32 -7.05 0.21 -22.61
N PRO A 33 -6.01 -0.65 -22.67
CA PRO A 33 -5.88 -1.75 -21.73
C PRO A 33 -5.91 -1.18 -20.32
N LYS A 34 -6.71 -1.78 -19.44
CA LYS A 34 -6.68 -1.48 -18.01
C LYS A 34 -5.36 -2.04 -17.49
N ILE A 35 -4.29 -1.27 -17.66
CA ILE A 35 -2.99 -1.57 -17.07
C ILE A 35 -3.21 -1.42 -15.57
N THR A 36 -3.30 -2.54 -14.88
CA THR A 36 -3.18 -2.56 -13.42
C THR A 36 -1.77 -2.13 -13.11
N GLU A 37 -1.60 -0.91 -12.59
CA GLU A 37 -0.32 -0.50 -12.04
C GLU A 37 0.04 -1.46 -10.90
N ILE A 38 1.09 -2.24 -11.10
CA ILE A 38 1.65 -3.07 -10.04
C ILE A 38 2.53 -2.13 -9.22
N GLU A 39 1.96 -1.62 -8.12
CA GLU A 39 2.69 -0.79 -7.16
C GLU A 39 3.61 -1.68 -6.31
N ILE A 40 4.93 -1.49 -6.44
CA ILE A 40 5.92 -2.17 -5.60
C ILE A 40 6.00 -1.44 -4.26
N LYS A 41 5.79 -2.16 -3.15
CA LYS A 41 5.85 -1.62 -1.79
C LYS A 41 7.00 -2.22 -1.00
N TYR A 42 7.69 -1.38 -0.23
CA TYR A 42 8.70 -1.84 0.73
C TYR A 42 8.01 -2.45 1.95
N ALA A 43 7.95 -3.78 1.98
CA ALA A 43 7.10 -4.50 2.93
C ALA A 43 7.65 -4.52 4.36
N TYR A 44 8.96 -4.76 4.53
CA TYR A 44 9.53 -4.96 5.86
C TYR A 44 11.00 -4.54 5.95
N THR A 45 11.40 -4.18 7.16
CA THR A 45 12.79 -4.08 7.59
C THR A 45 12.95 -4.82 8.91
N ILE A 46 14.06 -5.55 9.10
CA ILE A 46 14.35 -6.29 10.33
C ILE A 46 15.61 -5.71 10.96
N LEU A 47 15.50 -5.23 12.19
CA LEU A 47 16.62 -4.71 12.98
C LEU A 47 17.12 -5.78 13.95
N TYR A 48 18.40 -6.11 13.86
CA TYR A 48 19.03 -7.03 14.79
C TYR A 48 19.51 -6.29 16.04
N VAL A 49 18.96 -6.65 17.19
CA VAL A 49 19.13 -5.93 18.47
C VAL A 49 19.57 -6.88 19.58
N SER A 50 20.09 -6.34 20.69
CA SER A 50 20.47 -7.17 21.84
C SER A 50 19.27 -7.62 22.68
N ASN A 51 18.18 -6.85 22.68
CA ASN A 51 16.98 -7.13 23.46
C ASN A 51 15.74 -6.61 22.73
N VAL A 52 14.91 -7.53 22.22
CA VAL A 52 13.73 -7.21 21.41
C VAL A 52 12.65 -6.44 22.22
N PRO A 53 12.24 -6.87 23.42
CA PRO A 53 11.26 -6.12 24.21
C PRO A 53 11.66 -4.67 24.49
N LYS A 54 12.94 -4.45 24.83
CA LYS A 54 13.47 -3.09 25.07
C LYS A 54 13.46 -2.24 23.81
N ALA A 55 13.79 -2.81 22.65
CA ALA A 55 13.73 -2.10 21.38
C ALA A 55 12.28 -1.70 21.05
N ILE A 56 11.32 -2.62 21.18
CA ILE A 56 9.90 -2.33 20.98
C ILE A 56 9.45 -1.20 21.93
N ASP A 57 9.75 -1.31 23.22
CA ASP A 57 9.38 -0.28 24.21
C ASP A 57 9.98 1.10 23.89
N PHE A 58 11.24 1.14 23.42
CA PHE A 58 11.86 2.37 22.94
C PHE A 58 11.08 2.98 21.76
N TYR A 59 10.76 2.20 20.73
CA TYR A 59 10.04 2.71 19.56
C TYR A 59 8.61 3.15 19.91
N LYS A 60 7.93 2.44 20.82
CA LYS A 60 6.63 2.86 21.36
C LYS A 60 6.72 4.22 22.05
N LYS A 61 7.72 4.41 22.93
CA LYS A 61 7.89 5.64 23.71
C LYS A 61 8.38 6.82 22.89
N ALA A 62 9.32 6.60 21.98
CA ALA A 62 9.96 7.66 21.20
C ALA A 62 9.06 8.16 20.06
N PHE A 63 8.31 7.26 19.42
CA PHE A 63 7.56 7.57 18.20
C PHE A 63 6.04 7.34 18.32
N GLY A 64 5.56 6.78 19.42
CA GLY A 64 4.14 6.48 19.60
C GLY A 64 3.64 5.28 18.80
N PHE A 65 4.54 4.41 18.32
CA PHE A 65 4.12 3.20 17.61
C PHE A 65 3.43 2.19 18.54
N GLU A 66 2.62 1.31 17.96
CA GLU A 66 2.00 0.20 18.66
C GLU A 66 2.77 -1.11 18.41
N GLN A 67 2.86 -1.96 19.44
CA GLN A 67 3.36 -3.32 19.27
C GLN A 67 2.34 -4.13 18.49
N LYS A 68 2.77 -4.73 17.38
CA LYS A 68 1.95 -5.66 16.62
C LYS A 68 1.94 -7.04 17.29
N PHE A 69 3.11 -7.60 17.56
CA PHE A 69 3.28 -8.80 18.38
C PHE A 69 4.72 -8.95 18.89
N LEU A 70 4.89 -9.87 19.83
CA LEU A 70 6.16 -10.31 20.41
C LEU A 70 6.10 -11.83 20.58
N THR A 71 7.13 -12.56 20.19
CA THR A 71 7.19 -14.01 20.40
C THR A 71 7.32 -14.34 21.89
N PRO A 72 6.80 -15.50 22.36
CA PRO A 72 6.95 -15.92 23.76
C PRO A 72 8.40 -15.97 24.24
N GLU A 73 9.33 -16.32 23.34
CA GLU A 73 10.76 -16.41 23.59
C GLU A 73 11.44 -15.03 23.73
N ASN A 74 10.73 -13.94 23.38
CA ASN A 74 11.23 -12.56 23.37
C ASN A 74 12.43 -12.34 22.43
N ASP A 75 12.57 -13.17 21.40
CA ASP A 75 13.67 -13.14 20.43
C ASP A 75 13.27 -12.54 19.07
N TYR A 76 11.97 -12.36 18.81
CA TYR A 76 11.42 -11.68 17.63
C TYR A 76 10.15 -10.90 17.94
N GLY A 77 9.95 -9.76 17.30
CA GLY A 77 8.71 -8.98 17.42
C GLY A 77 8.58 -7.88 16.39
N GLU A 78 7.40 -7.28 16.31
CA GLU A 78 7.04 -6.30 15.27
C GLU A 78 6.25 -5.13 15.84
N ILE A 79 6.38 -3.96 15.20
CA ILE A 79 5.57 -2.77 15.46
C ILE A 79 4.78 -2.34 14.23
N ILE A 80 3.70 -1.60 14.45
CA ILE A 80 2.87 -1.01 13.40
C ILE A 80 3.42 0.37 13.04
N SER A 81 4.08 0.48 11.88
CA SER A 81 4.71 1.72 11.38
C SER A 81 4.09 2.24 10.07
N GLY A 82 2.87 1.82 9.76
CA GLY A 82 2.16 2.16 8.52
C GLY A 82 2.22 1.02 7.51
N THR A 83 2.62 1.32 6.26
CA THR A 83 2.64 0.33 5.17
C THR A 83 3.86 -0.60 5.20
N THR A 84 4.96 -0.17 5.85
CA THR A 84 6.14 -0.97 6.08
C THR A 84 6.12 -1.51 7.52
N THR A 85 6.47 -2.79 7.68
CA THR A 85 6.65 -3.41 9.00
C THR A 85 8.08 -3.20 9.48
N ILE A 86 8.25 -2.67 10.70
CA ILE A 86 9.54 -2.70 11.40
C ILE A 86 9.52 -3.89 12.35
N SER A 87 10.41 -4.85 12.10
CA SER A 87 10.60 -6.04 12.92
C SER A 87 11.93 -5.96 13.67
N PHE A 88 12.01 -6.67 14.77
CA PHE A 88 13.19 -6.78 15.61
C PHE A 88 13.49 -8.25 15.84
N ALA A 89 14.76 -8.64 15.70
CA ALA A 89 15.24 -9.98 16.02
C ALA A 89 16.45 -9.87 16.93
N ASN A 90 16.61 -10.78 17.89
CA ASN A 90 17.85 -10.80 18.65
C ASN A 90 19.02 -11.36 17.80
N PHE A 91 20.25 -11.09 18.22
CA PHE A 91 21.43 -11.56 17.47
C PHE A 91 21.55 -13.08 17.40
N GLU A 92 21.11 -13.80 18.43
CA GLU A 92 21.19 -15.27 18.50
C GLU A 92 20.29 -15.92 17.43
N LEU A 93 19.03 -15.48 17.35
CA LEU A 93 18.06 -15.88 16.32
C LEU A 93 18.53 -15.47 14.92
N GLY A 94 19.15 -14.29 14.79
CA GLY A 94 19.75 -13.89 13.52
C GLY A 94 20.87 -14.84 13.09
N ASN A 95 21.79 -15.17 13.99
CA ASN A 95 22.90 -16.05 13.70
C ASN A 95 22.48 -17.51 13.44
N SER A 96 21.37 -17.99 14.03
CA SER A 96 20.87 -19.34 13.76
C SER A 96 20.28 -19.49 12.35
N ASN A 97 19.82 -18.39 11.74
CA ASN A 97 19.16 -18.39 10.43
C ASN A 97 20.07 -17.97 9.27
N LEU A 98 21.21 -17.33 9.56
CA LEU A 98 22.11 -16.78 8.54
C LEU A 98 23.33 -17.68 8.31
N LYS A 99 23.68 -17.87 7.03
CA LYS A 99 24.89 -18.62 6.64
C LYS A 99 26.20 -17.93 7.07
N LYS A 100 26.16 -16.61 7.24
CA LYS A 100 27.29 -15.79 7.68
C LYS A 100 26.89 -15.09 8.98
N VAL A 101 27.82 -15.06 9.93
CA VAL A 101 27.62 -14.41 11.23
C VAL A 101 27.34 -12.91 11.06
N LEU A 102 26.36 -12.42 11.82
CA LEU A 102 26.05 -11.00 11.89
C LEU A 102 27.25 -10.21 12.42
N GLN A 103 27.67 -9.20 11.68
CA GLN A 103 28.68 -8.25 12.14
C GLN A 103 27.96 -7.12 12.88
N ARG A 104 28.31 -6.94 14.15
CA ARG A 104 27.86 -5.79 14.93
C ARG A 104 28.68 -4.58 14.53
N VAL A 105 27.99 -3.48 14.24
CA VAL A 105 28.61 -2.18 14.00
C VAL A 105 28.70 -1.49 15.37
N ASN A 106 29.92 -1.16 15.78
CA ASN A 106 30.21 -0.46 17.04
C ASN A 106 30.33 1.04 16.80
#